data_AF-A0AAW1U8P7-F1
#
_entry.id   AF-A0AAW1U8P7-F1
#
_cell.length_a   1.000
_cell.length_b   1.000
_cell.length_c   1.000
_cell.angle_alpha   90.00
_cell.angle_beta   90.00
_cell.angle_gamma   90.00
#
_symmetry.space_group_name_H-M   'P 1'
#
loop_
_entity.id
_entity.type
_entity.pdbx_description
1 polymer ?
#
loop_
_entity_poly.entity_id
_entity_poly.type
_entity_poly.pdbx_seq_one_letter_code
_entity_poly.pdbx_strand_id
1 'polypeptide(L)' 'MQYYVLHCKKVDDINKDEVEVDIDELLDMDSEEHRRRHLQALLINAKGSQNDVKKFINDLLDKAKTL' A
#
# COMPACT_ATOMS: atom_id res chain seq x y z
N MET A 1 24.38 -12.96 39.11
CA MET A 1 23.07 -12.45 38.62
C MET A 1 23.12 -12.45 37.11
N GLN A 2 22.32 -13.31 36.48
CA GLN A 2 22.33 -13.56 35.05
C GLN A 2 21.54 -12.45 34.36
N TYR A 3 22.21 -11.58 33.60
CA TYR A 3 21.54 -10.58 32.78
C TYR A 3 20.86 -11.31 31.61
N TYR A 4 19.53 -11.22 31.55
CA TYR A 4 18.73 -11.85 30.51
C TYR A 4 19.13 -11.31 29.14
N VAL A 5 19.62 -12.21 28.28
CA VAL A 5 19.80 -11.97 26.85
C VAL A 5 18.41 -11.87 26.24
N LEU A 6 17.97 -10.64 25.95
CA LEU A 6 16.75 -10.38 25.20
C LEU A 6 17.04 -10.69 23.72
N HIS A 7 16.84 -11.95 23.33
CA HIS A 7 16.83 -12.35 21.94
C HIS A 7 15.39 -12.39 21.41
N CYS A 8 15.25 -11.94 20.15
CA CYS A 8 14.15 -12.18 19.22
C CYS A 8 12.91 -11.27 19.36
N LYS A 9 12.81 -10.28 18.48
CA LYS A 9 12.17 -10.52 17.19
C LYS A 9 13.01 -9.90 16.08
N LYS A 10 13.44 -10.71 15.11
CA LYS A 10 13.72 -10.16 13.80
C LYS A 10 12.39 -9.59 13.30
N VAL A 11 12.36 -8.29 13.05
CA VAL A 11 11.36 -7.72 12.16
C VAL A 11 11.86 -8.06 10.77
N ASP A 12 11.73 -9.32 10.39
CA ASP A 12 11.89 -9.79 9.01
C ASP A 12 10.65 -9.30 8.26
N ASP A 13 10.69 -8.05 7.82
CA ASP A 13 10.49 -7.65 6.43
C ASP A 13 10.61 -6.13 6.46
N ILE A 14 11.71 -5.61 5.91
CA ILE A 14 11.71 -4.23 5.46
C ILE A 14 10.69 -4.24 4.33
N ASN A 15 9.43 -3.93 4.66
CA ASN A 15 8.38 -3.58 3.71
C ASN A 15 8.92 -2.40 2.91
N LYS A 16 9.72 -2.70 1.89
CA LYS A 16 10.59 -1.72 1.23
C LYS A 16 9.81 -0.85 0.24
N ASP A 17 8.50 -0.84 0.42
CA ASP A 17 7.52 -0.38 -0.54
C ASP A 17 6.12 -0.14 0.06
N GLU A 18 6.07 0.15 1.35
CA GLU A 18 4.86 0.66 1.99
C GLU A 18 4.59 2.07 1.47
N VAL A 19 3.79 2.15 0.41
CA VAL A 19 3.21 3.41 -0.06
C VAL A 19 1.94 3.66 0.76
N GLU A 20 1.99 4.66 1.63
CA GLU A 20 0.83 5.16 2.36
C GLU A 20 -0.13 5.82 1.37
N VAL A 21 -1.40 5.40 1.41
CA VAL A 21 -2.44 5.92 0.54
C VAL A 21 -3.57 6.46 1.42
N ASP A 22 -3.85 7.76 1.29
CA ASP A 22 -4.96 8.40 1.99
C ASP A 22 -6.31 8.00 1.38
N ILE A 23 -7.11 7.29 2.17
CA ILE A 23 -8.41 6.76 1.71
C ILE A 23 -9.43 7.89 1.56
N ASP A 24 -9.44 8.87 2.45
CA ASP A 24 -10.33 10.03 2.34
C ASP A 24 -10.04 10.83 1.06
N GLU A 25 -8.77 11.02 0.69
CA GLU A 25 -8.40 11.67 -0.57
C GLU A 25 -8.93 10.89 -1.77
N LEU A 26 -8.77 9.56 -1.78
CA LEU A 26 -9.34 8.72 -2.83
C LEU A 26 -10.87 8.81 -2.87
N LEU A 27 -11.55 8.84 -1.73
CA LEU A 27 -13.01 8.94 -1.67
C LEU A 27 -13.52 10.28 -2.20
N ASP A 28 -12.78 11.36 -1.98
CA ASP A 28 -13.07 12.71 -2.48
C ASP A 28 -12.81 12.87 -3.99
N MET A 29 -12.07 11.94 -4.63
CA MET A 29 -11.84 12.03 -6.07
C MET A 29 -13.12 11.73 -6.87
N ASP A 30 -13.49 12.67 -7.74
CA ASP A 30 -14.68 12.65 -8.62
C ASP A 30 -14.86 11.40 -9.49
N SER A 31 -13.79 10.66 -9.80
CA SER A 31 -13.87 9.56 -10.76
C SER A 31 -12.87 8.45 -10.49
N GLU A 32 -13.30 7.22 -10.75
CA GLU A 32 -12.48 6.01 -10.61
C GLU A 32 -11.23 6.04 -11.52
N GLU A 33 -11.35 6.61 -12.74
CA GLU A 33 -10.19 6.82 -13.61
C GLU A 33 -9.15 7.74 -12.98
N HIS A 34 -9.59 8.75 -12.23
CA HIS A 34 -8.70 9.70 -11.56
C HIS A 34 -8.00 9.02 -10.39
N ARG A 35 -8.75 8.31 -9.54
CA ARG A 35 -8.22 7.46 -8.44
C ARG A 35 -7.21 6.45 -8.95
N ARG A 36 -7.53 5.77 -10.05
CA ARG A 36 -6.67 4.77 -10.68
C ARG A 36 -5.34 5.36 -11.14
N ARG A 37 -5.35 6.53 -11.79
CA ARG A 37 -4.12 7.21 -12.22
C ARG A 37 -3.29 7.70 -11.05
N HIS A 38 -3.94 8.23 -10.01
CA HIS A 38 -3.27 8.69 -8.80
C HIS A 38 -2.57 7.51 -8.09
N LEU A 39 -3.28 6.41 -7.87
CA LEU A 39 -2.72 5.18 -7.32
C LEU A 39 -1.60 4.61 -8.19
N GLN A 40 -1.76 4.62 -9.51
CA GLN A 40 -0.72 4.18 -10.42
C GLN A 40 0.54 5.05 -10.33
N ALA A 41 0.40 6.36 -10.11
CA ALA A 41 1.53 7.27 -9.91
C ALA A 41 2.19 7.12 -8.53
N LEU A 42 1.41 6.81 -7.49
CA LEU A 42 1.95 6.47 -6.17
C LEU A 42 2.72 5.15 -6.22
N LEU A 43 2.14 4.13 -6.85
CA LEU A 43 2.70 2.79 -7.00
C LEU A 43 3.71 2.66 -8.15
N ILE A 44 3.96 3.71 -8.96
CA ILE A 44 5.01 3.65 -10.00
C ILE A 44 6.41 3.67 -9.39
N ASN A 45 6.53 4.30 -8.22
CA ASN A 45 7.75 4.30 -7.42
C ASN A 45 7.87 2.99 -6.63
N ALA A 46 6.80 2.20 -6.58
CA ALA A 46 6.83 0.90 -5.97
C ALA A 46 7.55 -0.13 -6.85
N LYS A 47 8.47 -0.89 -6.26
CA LYS A 47 9.20 -2.00 -6.90
C LYS A 47 8.31 -3.25 -7.13
N GLY A 48 7.01 -3.05 -7.32
CA GLY A 48 6.05 -4.09 -7.70
C GLY A 48 6.05 -4.36 -9.20
N SER A 49 5.69 -5.58 -9.61
CA SER A 49 5.40 -5.86 -11.03
C SER A 49 4.17 -5.08 -11.47
N GLN A 50 4.13 -4.63 -12.73
CA GLN A 50 2.99 -3.91 -13.31
C GLN A 50 1.66 -4.68 -13.17
N ASN A 51 1.72 -6.01 -13.09
CA ASN A 51 0.54 -6.84 -12.87
C ASN A 51 0.04 -6.78 -11.43
N ASP A 52 0.95 -6.81 -10.45
CA ASP A 52 0.63 -6.68 -9.03
C ASP A 52 0.10 -5.29 -8.70
N VAL A 53 0.73 -4.25 -9.25
CA VAL A 53 0.24 -2.87 -9.15
C VAL A 53 -1.19 -2.76 -9.70
N LYS A 54 -1.47 -3.30 -10.88
CA LYS A 54 -2.83 -3.28 -11.45
C LYS A 54 -3.86 -4.02 -10.59
N LYS A 55 -3.51 -5.21 -10.07
CA LYS A 55 -4.40 -5.97 -9.18
C LYS A 55 -4.66 -5.21 -7.89
N PHE A 56 -3.62 -4.65 -7.29
CA PHE A 56 -3.73 -3.87 -6.06
C PHE A 56 -4.62 -2.64 -6.24
N ILE A 57 -4.43 -1.89 -7.32
CA ILE A 57 -5.28 -0.73 -7.63
C ILE A 57 -6.75 -1.13 -7.77
N ASN A 58 -7.04 -2.20 -8.51
CA ASN A 58 -8.42 -2.67 -8.65
C ASN A 58 -9.03 -3.11 -7.30
N ASP A 59 -8.28 -3.85 -6.49
CA ASP A 59 -8.73 -4.32 -5.17
C ASP A 59 -8.99 -3.16 -4.20
N LEU A 60 -8.11 -2.15 -4.23
CA LEU A 60 -8.25 -0.95 -3.42
C LEU A 60 -9.43 -0.08 -3.85
N LEU A 61 -9.64 0.08 -5.16
CA LEU A 61 -10.80 0.80 -5.70
C LEU A 61 -12.12 0.11 -5.35
N ASP A 62 -12.15 -1.22 -5.40
CA ASP A 62 -13.35 -2.00 -5.05
C ASP A 62 -13.69 -1.86 -3.56
N LYS A 63 -12.68 -1.91 -2.69
CA LYS A 63 -12.83 -1.62 -1.25
C LYS A 63 -13.32 -0.20 -1.00
N ALA A 64 -12.73 0.79 -1.67
CA ALA A 64 -13.11 2.19 -1.53
C ALA A 64 -14.56 2.47 -1.96
N LYS A 65 -15.13 1.69 -2.88
CA LYS A 65 -16.55 1.81 -3.28
C LYS A 65 -17.53 1.25 -2.25
N THR A 66 -17.07 0.39 -1.36
CA THR A 66 -17.92 -0.33 -0.39
C THR A 66 -17.99 0.39 0.97
N LEU A 67 -17.20 1.45 1.16
CA LEU A 67 -17.15 2.26 2.37
C LEU A 67 -18.12 3.45 2.32
#